data_AF-A0A6B0SE81-F1
#
_entry.id   AF-A0A6B0SE81-F1
#
_cell.length_a   1.000
_cell.length_b   1.000
_cell.length_c   1.000
_cell.angle_alpha   90.00
_cell.angle_beta   90.00
_cell.angle_gamma   90.00
#
_symmetry.space_group_name_H-M   'P 1'
#
loop_
_entity.id
_entity.type
_entity.pdbx_description
1 polymer ?
#
loop_
_entity_poly.entity_id
_entity_poly.type
_entity_poly.pdbx_seq_one_letter_code
_entity_poly.pdbx_strand_id
1 'polypeptide(L)'
;MADHLTVHEELTTNHTYHAENNTIEYIEEYRTSVNETTGSVTKEPVYGTAPADTWLKYKGESIAAQAVRQELTANASNRTLDGITVVGSSKPTVHVAVVWTRNKVGDTTHTPHLPQETLHENIPEDVTVTLSVGEKQLTRTYNVTVKERTKM
;
A
#
# COMPACT_ATOMS: atom_id res chain seq x y z
N MET A 1 15.82 -14.33 -3.24
CA MET A 1 15.03 -13.13 -2.92
C MET A 1 14.99 -12.98 -1.40
N ALA A 2 14.57 -11.85 -0.85
CA ALA A 2 14.40 -11.75 0.59
C ALA A 2 13.04 -12.36 0.98
N ASP A 3 13.06 -13.43 1.78
CA ASP A 3 11.83 -14.07 2.30
C ASP A 3 10.99 -13.06 3.12
N HIS A 4 11.65 -12.06 3.69
CA HIS A 4 11.06 -10.98 4.47
C HIS A 4 11.54 -9.62 3.96
N LEU A 5 10.62 -8.71 3.65
CA LEU A 5 10.93 -7.35 3.24
C LEU A 5 10.78 -6.40 4.42
N THR A 6 11.75 -5.50 4.63
CA THR A 6 11.63 -4.44 5.64
C THR A 6 11.65 -3.08 4.98
N VAL A 7 10.70 -2.23 5.35
CA VAL A 7 10.53 -0.88 4.81
C VAL A 7 10.54 0.11 5.96
N HIS A 8 11.37 1.14 5.82
CA HIS A 8 11.44 2.26 6.76
C HIS A 8 10.98 3.53 6.05
N GLU A 9 9.99 4.20 6.60
CA GLU A 9 9.53 5.51 6.11
C GLU A 9 9.58 6.53 7.24
N GLU A 10 10.24 7.65 6.99
CA GLU A 10 10.30 8.77 7.91
C GLU A 10 9.24 9.81 7.53
N LEU A 11 8.38 10.13 8.49
CA LEU A 11 7.25 11.04 8.30
C LEU A 11 7.63 12.38 8.94
N THR A 12 8.35 13.19 8.19
CA THR A 12 8.97 14.44 8.67
C THR A 12 8.05 15.66 8.55
N THR A 13 7.01 15.59 7.73
CA THR A 13 6.16 16.73 7.40
C THR A 13 4.70 16.35 7.60
N ASN A 14 3.92 17.22 8.25
CA ASN A 14 2.47 17.10 8.42
C ASN A 14 1.99 15.91 9.28
N HIS A 15 2.88 15.35 10.11
CA HIS A 15 2.54 14.29 11.05
C HIS A 15 3.16 14.59 12.41
N THR A 16 2.35 14.48 13.47
CA THR A 16 2.81 14.70 14.85
C THR A 16 2.39 13.53 15.71
N TYR A 17 3.31 12.98 16.51
CA TYR A 17 2.97 11.97 17.52
C TYR A 17 2.68 12.62 18.87
N HIS A 18 1.51 12.31 19.44
CA HIS A 18 1.12 12.76 20.76
C HIS A 18 1.18 11.60 21.75
N ALA A 19 2.22 11.60 22.60
CA ALA A 19 2.50 10.52 23.54
C ALA A 19 1.40 10.35 24.59
N GLU A 20 0.77 11.45 25.03
CA GLU A 20 -0.25 11.45 26.10
C GLU A 20 -1.43 10.51 25.81
N ASN A 21 -1.86 10.47 24.54
CA ASN A 21 -3.03 9.71 24.10
C ASN A 21 -2.67 8.59 23.10
N ASN A 22 -1.38 8.39 22.83
CA ASN A 22 -0.89 7.49 21.78
C ASN A 22 -1.58 7.72 20.42
N THR A 23 -1.66 8.98 19.99
CA THR A 23 -2.31 9.38 18.73
C THR A 23 -1.31 9.97 17.74
N ILE A 24 -1.67 9.86 16.46
CA ILE A 24 -1.02 10.53 15.34
C ILE A 24 -1.96 11.62 14.85
N GLU A 25 -1.47 12.85 14.83
CA GLU A 25 -2.06 13.94 14.06
C GLU A 25 -1.54 13.87 12.62
N TYR A 26 -2.43 14.05 11.65
CA TYR A 26 -2.12 14.02 10.23
C TYR A 26 -3.04 14.97 9.45
N ILE A 27 -2.66 15.37 8.25
CA ILE A 27 -3.57 16.10 7.35
C ILE A 27 -4.67 15.14 6.89
N GLU A 28 -5.88 15.37 7.37
CA GLU A 28 -7.06 14.61 7.00
C GLU A 28 -7.59 15.06 5.64
N GLU A 29 -7.63 16.37 5.40
CA GLU A 29 -8.05 16.95 4.13
C GLU A 29 -7.42 18.31 3.87
N TYR A 30 -7.50 18.79 2.63
CA TYR A 30 -7.17 20.17 2.27
C TYR A 30 -8.45 20.93 1.97
N ARG A 31 -8.76 21.91 2.82
CA ARG A 31 -9.85 22.84 2.54
C ARG A 31 -9.42 23.78 1.44
N THR A 32 -10.18 23.78 0.36
CA THR A 32 -9.96 24.70 -0.77
C THR A 32 -10.95 25.84 -0.69
N SER A 33 -10.47 27.07 -0.80
CA SER A 33 -11.31 28.27 -0.89
C SER A 33 -10.94 29.06 -2.13
N VAL A 34 -11.97 29.48 -2.87
CA VAL A 34 -11.82 30.30 -4.07
C VAL A 34 -12.24 31.71 -3.74
N ASN A 35 -11.34 32.66 -3.94
CA ASN A 35 -11.68 34.07 -3.87
C ASN A 35 -12.43 34.45 -5.16
N GLU A 36 -13.76 34.56 -5.09
CA GLU A 36 -14.61 34.81 -6.26
C GLU A 36 -14.30 36.14 -6.98
N THR A 37 -13.66 37.10 -6.30
CA THR A 37 -13.29 38.41 -6.86
C THR A 37 -11.98 38.37 -7.66
N THR A 38 -11.01 37.57 -7.21
CA THR A 38 -9.65 37.51 -7.81
C THR A 38 -9.38 36.20 -8.56
N GLY A 39 -10.25 35.19 -8.40
CA GLY A 39 -10.04 33.83 -8.89
C GLY A 39 -8.94 33.05 -8.15
N SER A 40 -8.33 33.64 -7.11
CA SER A 40 -7.25 32.99 -6.35
C SER A 40 -7.77 31.77 -5.59
N VAL A 41 -7.00 30.68 -5.61
CA VAL A 41 -7.31 29.43 -4.92
C VAL A 41 -6.34 29.25 -3.75
N THR A 42 -6.87 29.21 -2.54
CA THR A 42 -6.11 28.90 -1.32
C THR A 42 -6.40 27.46 -0.90
N LYS A 43 -5.36 26.72 -0.50
CA LYS A 43 -5.45 25.39 0.08
C LYS A 43 -4.90 25.41 1.49
N GLU A 44 -5.72 25.06 2.47
CA GLU A 44 -5.35 25.02 3.88
C GLU A 44 -5.48 23.58 4.40
N PRO A 45 -4.46 23.06 5.12
CA PRO A 45 -4.54 21.74 5.72
C PRO A 45 -5.54 21.73 6.90
N VAL A 46 -6.41 20.74 6.91
CA VAL A 46 -7.25 20.38 8.06
C VAL A 46 -6.64 19.14 8.70
N TYR A 47 -6.28 19.26 9.98
CA TYR A 47 -5.64 18.18 10.71
C TYR A 47 -6.68 17.35 11.46
N GLY A 48 -6.54 16.04 11.37
CA GLY A 48 -7.28 15.05 12.14
C GLY A 48 -6.35 14.26 13.03
N THR A 49 -6.90 13.49 13.96
CA THR A 49 -6.14 12.62 14.87
C THR A 49 -6.68 11.21 14.86
N ALA A 50 -5.80 10.21 14.90
CA ALA A 50 -6.18 8.81 15.06
C ALA A 50 -5.26 8.10 16.06
N PRO A 51 -5.72 7.03 16.75
CA PRO A 51 -4.83 6.17 17.53
C PRO A 51 -3.70 5.63 16.66
N ALA A 52 -2.47 5.64 17.18
CA ALA A 52 -1.26 5.29 16.42
C ALA A 52 -1.35 3.89 15.78
N ASP A 53 -1.89 2.90 16.49
CA ASP A 53 -2.07 1.54 15.97
C ASP A 53 -3.09 1.46 14.82
N THR A 54 -4.16 2.25 14.90
CA THR A 54 -5.19 2.34 13.87
C THR A 54 -4.62 3.05 12.64
N TRP A 55 -3.88 4.13 12.85
CA TRP A 55 -3.24 4.87 11.77
C TRP A 55 -2.19 4.01 11.06
N LEU A 56 -1.31 3.36 11.82
CA LEU A 56 -0.32 2.40 11.32
C LEU A 56 -0.98 1.27 10.54
N LYS A 57 -2.13 0.76 11.00
CA LYS A 57 -2.89 -0.27 10.29
C LYS A 57 -3.11 0.12 8.83
N TYR A 58 -3.70 1.29 8.57
CA TYR A 58 -4.10 1.72 7.23
C TYR A 58 -2.94 2.27 6.40
N LYS A 59 -2.09 3.12 7.01
CA LYS A 59 -0.95 3.71 6.31
C LYS A 59 0.11 2.66 5.98
N GLY A 60 0.48 1.84 6.96
CA GLY A 60 1.49 0.79 6.80
C GLY A 60 1.09 -0.26 5.76
N GLU A 61 -0.20 -0.55 5.64
CA GLU A 61 -0.73 -1.50 4.65
C GLU A 61 -0.53 -1.00 3.21
N SER A 62 -0.75 0.30 2.98
CA SER A 62 -0.51 0.93 1.67
C SER A 62 0.97 0.94 1.31
N ILE A 63 1.83 1.22 2.29
CA ILE A 63 3.29 1.20 2.14
C ILE A 63 3.79 -0.22 1.85
N ALA A 64 3.30 -1.21 2.60
CA ALA A 64 3.62 -2.62 2.38
C ALA A 64 3.21 -3.07 0.97
N ALA A 65 1.99 -2.73 0.52
CA ALA A 65 1.53 -3.05 -0.83
C ALA A 65 2.39 -2.40 -1.91
N GLN A 66 2.81 -1.15 -1.72
CA GLN A 66 3.72 -0.46 -2.63
C GLN A 66 5.09 -1.14 -2.68
N ALA A 67 5.63 -1.54 -1.54
CA ALA A 67 6.93 -2.21 -1.44
C ALA A 67 6.92 -3.58 -2.14
N VAL A 68 5.88 -4.40 -1.92
CA VAL A 68 5.67 -5.67 -2.66
C VAL A 68 5.60 -5.41 -4.16
N ARG A 69 4.89 -4.36 -4.60
CA ARG A 69 4.80 -4.01 -6.02
C ARG A 69 6.16 -3.60 -6.61
N GLN A 70 6.95 -2.83 -5.87
CA GLN A 70 8.29 -2.42 -6.29
C GLN A 70 9.22 -3.63 -6.41
N GLU A 71 9.21 -4.53 -5.43
CA GLU A 71 10.00 -5.77 -5.45
C GLU A 71 9.61 -6.65 -6.64
N LEU A 72 8.31 -6.85 -6.84
CA LEU A 72 7.80 -7.61 -7.98
C LEU A 72 8.22 -6.98 -9.32
N THR A 73 8.20 -5.65 -9.42
CA THR A 73 8.61 -4.93 -10.64
C THR A 73 10.10 -5.08 -10.91
N ALA A 74 10.93 -5.00 -9.86
CA ALA A 74 12.38 -5.14 -9.97
C ALA A 74 12.77 -6.56 -10.44
N ASN A 75 12.09 -7.58 -9.92
CA ASN A 75 12.39 -8.97 -10.22
C ASN A 75 11.74 -9.47 -11.52
N ALA A 76 10.67 -8.82 -11.99
CA ALA A 76 9.95 -9.20 -13.22
C ALA A 76 10.75 -9.04 -14.53
N SER A 77 12.01 -8.58 -14.51
CA SER A 77 12.92 -8.58 -15.67
C SER A 77 12.29 -7.98 -16.94
N ASN A 78 11.66 -6.80 -16.83
CA ASN A 78 10.92 -6.09 -17.89
C ASN A 78 9.62 -6.76 -18.39
N ARG A 79 9.10 -7.77 -17.71
CA ARG A 79 7.76 -8.31 -18.02
C ARG A 79 6.69 -7.35 -17.52
N THR A 80 5.61 -7.22 -18.29
CA THR A 80 4.44 -6.42 -17.90
C THR A 80 3.72 -7.09 -16.73
N LEU A 81 3.41 -6.31 -15.69
CA LEU A 81 2.57 -6.75 -14.57
C LEU A 81 1.07 -6.69 -14.92
N ASP A 82 0.72 -6.86 -16.20
CA ASP A 82 -0.68 -6.80 -16.64
C ASP A 82 -1.46 -7.95 -16.01
N GLY A 83 -2.66 -7.64 -15.53
CA GLY A 83 -3.48 -8.56 -14.73
C GLY A 83 -2.98 -8.80 -13.29
N ILE A 84 -1.91 -8.14 -12.82
CA ILE A 84 -1.45 -8.26 -11.43
C ILE A 84 -1.76 -6.97 -10.66
N THR A 85 -2.44 -7.11 -9.52
CA THR A 85 -2.77 -5.97 -8.65
C THR A 85 -2.35 -6.27 -7.22
N VAL A 86 -1.53 -5.40 -6.64
CA VAL A 86 -1.14 -5.49 -5.22
C VAL A 86 -1.98 -4.50 -4.42
N VAL A 87 -2.75 -5.00 -3.46
CA VAL A 87 -3.60 -4.18 -2.59
C VAL A 87 -3.46 -4.60 -1.15
N GLY A 88 -3.61 -3.63 -0.26
CA GLY A 88 -3.87 -3.90 1.13
C GLY A 88 -5.18 -4.69 1.38
N SER A 89 -5.28 -5.34 2.53
CA SER A 89 -6.54 -5.87 3.06
C SER A 89 -6.89 -5.25 4.43
N SER A 90 -8.16 -5.27 4.83
CA SER A 90 -8.58 -4.80 6.17
C SER A 90 -8.00 -5.58 7.37
N LYS A 91 -7.26 -6.66 7.12
CA LYS A 91 -6.42 -7.44 8.04
C LYS A 91 -4.94 -7.15 7.74
N PRO A 92 -3.98 -7.37 8.66
CA PRO A 92 -2.54 -7.16 8.39
C PRO A 92 -2.01 -8.15 7.34
N THR A 93 -2.42 -7.93 6.09
CA THR A 93 -2.20 -8.80 4.95
C THR A 93 -2.22 -7.96 3.69
N VAL A 94 -1.23 -8.16 2.83
CA VAL A 94 -1.18 -7.63 1.47
C VAL A 94 -1.63 -8.74 0.52
N HIS A 95 -2.51 -8.40 -0.41
CA HIS A 95 -2.99 -9.30 -1.45
C HIS A 95 -2.36 -8.96 -2.78
N VAL A 96 -1.68 -9.95 -3.37
CA VAL A 96 -1.26 -9.93 -4.77
C VAL A 96 -2.33 -10.68 -5.57
N ALA A 97 -3.22 -9.93 -6.20
CA ALA A 97 -4.26 -10.48 -7.05
C ALA A 97 -3.70 -10.76 -8.45
N VAL A 98 -3.94 -11.96 -8.95
CA VAL A 98 -3.56 -12.41 -10.29
C VAL A 98 -4.83 -12.68 -11.08
N VAL A 99 -5.05 -11.88 -12.14
CA VAL A 99 -6.29 -11.87 -12.91
C VAL A 99 -6.13 -12.65 -14.22
N TRP A 100 -6.87 -13.73 -14.33
CA TRP A 100 -7.01 -14.50 -15.57
C TRP A 100 -8.31 -14.08 -16.25
N THR A 101 -8.26 -13.80 -17.55
CA THR A 101 -9.49 -13.53 -18.33
C THR A 101 -9.91 -14.81 -19.03
N ARG A 102 -11.19 -15.16 -18.90
CA ARG A 102 -11.78 -16.32 -19.56
C ARG A 102 -12.97 -15.90 -20.43
N ASN A 103 -13.25 -16.64 -21.50
CA ASN A 103 -14.46 -16.45 -22.28
C ASN A 103 -15.69 -17.04 -21.56
N LYS A 104 -16.88 -16.84 -22.14
CA LYS A 104 -18.16 -17.33 -21.58
C LYS A 104 -18.25 -18.85 -21.44
N VAL A 105 -17.37 -19.62 -22.11
CA VAL A 105 -17.32 -21.09 -22.03
C VAL A 105 -16.20 -21.58 -21.10
N GLY A 106 -15.47 -20.67 -20.46
CA GLY A 106 -14.44 -20.98 -19.46
C GLY A 106 -13.03 -21.14 -20.02
N ASP A 107 -12.80 -20.95 -21.32
CA ASP A 107 -11.45 -20.99 -21.88
C ASP A 107 -10.69 -19.73 -21.51
N THR A 108 -9.41 -19.89 -21.20
CA THR A 108 -8.54 -18.77 -20.88
C THR A 108 -8.20 -17.97 -22.13
N THR A 109 -8.62 -16.71 -22.17
CA THR A 109 -8.39 -15.77 -23.27
C THR A 109 -7.23 -14.82 -23.03
N HIS A 110 -6.87 -14.60 -21.76
CA HIS A 110 -5.70 -13.83 -21.38
C HIS A 110 -5.08 -14.41 -20.11
N THR A 111 -3.78 -14.68 -20.20
CA THR A 111 -2.94 -15.17 -19.10
C THR A 111 -2.03 -14.03 -18.64
N PRO A 112 -1.91 -13.78 -17.32
CA PRO A 112 -0.89 -12.86 -16.82
C PRO A 112 0.50 -13.28 -17.33
N HIS A 113 1.34 -12.31 -17.70
CA HIS A 113 2.67 -12.55 -18.27
C HIS A 113 3.66 -13.19 -17.28
N LEU A 114 3.32 -13.22 -15.99
CA LEU A 114 4.07 -13.89 -14.93
C LEU A 114 3.32 -15.14 -14.47
N PRO A 115 3.90 -16.34 -14.66
CA PRO A 115 3.37 -17.57 -14.09
C PRO A 115 3.28 -17.48 -12.56
N GLN A 116 2.31 -18.20 -11.99
CA GLN A 116 2.03 -18.16 -10.56
C GLN A 116 3.20 -18.68 -9.70
N GLU A 117 3.88 -19.73 -10.14
CA GLU A 117 5.07 -20.25 -9.46
C GLU A 117 6.17 -19.20 -9.39
N THR A 118 6.41 -18.52 -10.52
CA THR A 118 7.32 -17.37 -10.57
C THR A 118 6.83 -16.24 -9.65
N LEU A 119 5.53 -15.98 -9.55
CA LEU A 119 5.02 -14.99 -8.59
C LEU A 119 5.32 -15.36 -7.14
N HIS A 120 5.10 -16.62 -6.73
CA HIS A 120 5.40 -17.07 -5.37
C HIS A 120 6.90 -17.03 -5.06
N GLU A 121 7.74 -17.35 -6.03
CA GLU A 121 9.21 -17.23 -5.90
C GLU A 121 9.69 -15.76 -5.88
N ASN A 122 8.88 -14.85 -6.42
CA ASN A 122 9.26 -13.45 -6.65
C ASN A 122 8.57 -12.42 -5.74
N ILE A 123 7.82 -12.88 -4.73
CA ILE A 123 7.20 -12.01 -3.71
C ILE A 123 7.75 -12.39 -2.33
N PRO A 124 7.94 -11.41 -1.43
CA PRO A 124 8.27 -11.71 -0.05
C PRO A 124 7.07 -12.39 0.65
N GLU A 125 7.32 -13.22 1.67
CA GLU A 125 6.27 -13.85 2.47
C GLU A 125 5.58 -12.83 3.38
N ASP A 126 6.33 -11.85 3.87
CA ASP A 126 5.82 -10.72 4.63
C ASP A 126 6.59 -9.43 4.39
N VAL A 127 5.97 -8.32 4.78
CA VAL A 127 6.58 -7.00 4.80
C VAL A 127 6.45 -6.39 6.18
N THR A 128 7.58 -6.08 6.81
CA THR A 128 7.63 -5.30 8.05
C THR A 128 7.80 -3.82 7.71
N VAL A 129 6.81 -3.02 8.08
CA VAL A 129 6.81 -1.57 7.89
C VAL A 129 7.11 -0.88 9.21
N THR A 130 8.13 -0.03 9.20
CA THR A 130 8.50 0.84 10.32
C THR A 130 8.30 2.29 9.92
N LEU A 131 7.41 2.99 10.60
CA LEU A 131 7.14 4.42 10.41
C LEU A 131 7.77 5.22 11.56
N SER A 132 8.60 6.20 11.22
CA SER A 132 9.16 7.13 12.19
C SER A 132 8.38 8.44 12.16
N VAL A 133 7.80 8.84 13.29
CA VAL A 133 7.06 10.10 13.46
C VAL A 133 7.67 10.84 14.65
N GLY A 134 8.46 11.88 14.36
CA GLY A 134 9.33 12.50 15.35
C GLY A 134 10.29 11.48 15.97
N GLU A 135 10.29 11.37 17.30
CA GLU A 135 11.13 10.41 18.03
C GLU A 135 10.48 9.02 18.16
N LYS A 136 9.24 8.84 17.70
CA LYS A 136 8.50 7.58 17.85
C LYS A 136 8.64 6.71 16.61
N GLN A 137 8.97 5.44 16.82
CA GLN A 137 8.89 4.40 15.80
C GLN A 137 7.66 3.51 16.02
N LEU A 138 6.92 3.27 14.95
CA LEU A 138 5.74 2.41 14.89
C LEU A 138 6.00 1.29 13.90
N THR A 139 5.98 0.04 14.34
CA THR A 139 6.33 -1.12 13.51
C THR A 139 5.16 -2.08 13.38
N ARG A 140 4.91 -2.57 12.17
CA ARG A 140 3.91 -3.61 11.91
C ARG A 140 4.30 -4.50 10.73
N THR A 141 4.07 -5.79 10.88
CA THR A 141 4.29 -6.80 9.83
C THR A 141 2.98 -7.16 9.14
N TYR A 142 3.04 -7.29 7.82
CA TYR A 142 1.95 -7.64 6.93
C TYR A 142 2.31 -8.88 6.13
N ASN A 143 1.53 -9.95 6.29
CA ASN A 143 1.74 -11.16 5.48
C ASN A 143 1.34 -10.89 4.03
N VAL A 144 2.08 -11.40 3.06
CA VAL A 144 1.73 -11.31 1.64
C VAL A 144 1.05 -12.60 1.21
N THR A 145 -0.02 -12.47 0.43
CA THR A 145 -0.77 -13.63 -0.06
C THR A 145 -1.14 -13.43 -1.52
N VAL A 146 -0.93 -14.46 -2.33
CA VAL A 146 -1.38 -14.48 -3.72
C VAL A 146 -2.82 -14.96 -3.78
N LYS A 147 -3.67 -14.23 -4.49
CA LYS A 147 -5.07 -14.61 -4.73
C LYS A 147 -5.36 -14.66 -6.22
N GLU A 148 -5.95 -15.76 -6.66
CA GLU A 148 -6.48 -15.88 -8.01
C GLU A 148 -7.80 -15.13 -8.14
N ARG A 149 -7.95 -14.41 -9.25
CA ARG A 149 -9.22 -13.84 -9.67
C ARG A 149 -9.47 -14.21 -11.11
N THR A 150 -10.67 -14.68 -11.39
CA THR A 150 -11.13 -14.93 -12.76
C THR A 150 -12.05 -13.80 -13.16
N LYS A 151 -11.76 -13.16 -14.30
CA LYS A 151 -12.65 -12.22 -14.96
C LYS A 151 -13.32 -12.95 -16.13
N MET A 152 -14.65 -12.96 -16.14
CA MET A 152 -15.48 -13.49 -17.24
C MET A 152 -15.88 -12.39 -18.22
#